data_AF-A0A7S2QFE1-F1
#
_entry.id   AF-A0A7S2QFE1-F1
#
_cell.length_a   1.000
_cell.length_b   1.000
_cell.length_c   1.000
_cell.angle_alpha   90.00
_cell.angle_beta   90.00
_cell.angle_gamma   90.00
#
_symmetry.space_group_name_H-M   'P 1'
#
loop_
_entity.id
_entity.type
_entity.pdbx_description
1 polymer ?
#
loop_
_entity_poly.entity_id
_entity_poly.type
_entity_poly.pdbx_seq_one_letter_code
_entity_poly.pdbx_strand_id
1 'polypeptide(L)'
;PCWAADQYPYSEKEAIMFAYLATAAYCDDFGGGWACGVPCDRTPGMARVLHAANETMDTHAIVGRLGGQCVLAFRGTDSLAGVMEDVKDMGPPIPLASCSHADLPCHVAAGFSEQYESVAGKIRALLKAQDCKMDEPLFVTGHSMGGALAALAVWDLTSRGHSVS
;
A
#
# COMPACT_ATOMS: atom_id res chain seq x y z
N PRO A 1 20.62 4.36 12.84
CA PRO A 1 20.72 2.88 12.79
C PRO A 1 19.99 2.35 11.54
N CYS A 2 20.74 2.08 10.48
CA CYS A 2 20.22 1.32 9.34
C CYS A 2 19.84 -0.07 9.87
N TRP A 3 18.60 -0.49 9.62
CA TRP A 3 18.11 -1.80 10.05
C TRP A 3 19.05 -2.89 9.57
N ALA A 4 19.44 -3.78 10.47
CA ALA A 4 20.23 -4.96 10.12
C ALA A 4 19.39 -5.80 9.13
N ALA A 5 19.83 -5.87 7.88
CA ALA A 5 19.19 -6.64 6.81
C ALA A 5 19.24 -8.17 7.04
N ASP A 6 19.87 -8.62 8.13
CA ASP A 6 20.16 -10.03 8.39
C ASP A 6 19.00 -10.84 9.02
N GLN A 7 17.85 -10.21 9.34
CA GLN A 7 16.75 -10.93 10.02
C GLN A 7 15.69 -11.52 9.09
N TYR A 8 15.62 -11.10 7.83
CA TYR A 8 14.64 -11.60 6.85
C TYR A 8 15.32 -11.87 5.51
N PRO A 9 15.74 -13.12 5.23
CA PRO A 9 16.36 -13.45 3.96
C PRO A 9 15.36 -13.21 2.82
N TYR A 10 15.85 -12.66 1.71
CA TYR A 10 15.03 -12.49 0.52
C TYR A 10 14.38 -13.81 0.09
N SER A 11 13.08 -13.74 -0.22
CA SER A 11 12.29 -14.84 -0.75
C SER A 11 11.68 -14.42 -2.08
N GLU A 12 12.19 -14.97 -3.19
CA GLU A 12 11.65 -14.71 -4.53
C GLU A 12 10.17 -15.09 -4.64
N LYS A 13 9.78 -16.18 -3.98
CA LYS A 13 8.39 -16.63 -3.93
C LYS A 13 7.48 -15.58 -3.29
N GLU A 14 7.90 -14.97 -2.18
CA GLU A 14 7.14 -13.92 -1.52
C GLU A 14 7.10 -12.64 -2.35
N ALA A 15 8.24 -12.24 -2.94
CA ALA A 15 8.30 -11.08 -3.81
C ALA A 15 7.35 -11.21 -5.01
N ILE A 16 7.32 -12.37 -5.67
CA ILE A 16 6.38 -12.66 -6.76
C ILE A 16 4.92 -12.62 -6.27
N MET A 17 4.65 -13.20 -5.09
CA MET A 17 3.30 -13.17 -4.49
C MET A 17 2.83 -11.73 -4.24
N PHE A 18 3.67 -10.87 -3.67
CA PHE A 18 3.33 -9.47 -3.42
C PHE A 18 3.20 -8.65 -4.71
N ALA A 19 3.92 -9.02 -5.77
CA ALA A 19 3.72 -8.42 -7.10
C ALA A 19 2.35 -8.79 -7.69
N TYR A 20 1.92 -10.06 -7.54
CA TYR A 20 0.56 -10.45 -7.94
C TYR A 20 -0.51 -9.77 -7.08
N LEU A 21 -0.25 -9.57 -5.79
CA LEU A 21 -1.19 -8.86 -4.91
C LEU A 21 -1.32 -7.37 -5.25
N ALA A 22 -0.20 -6.71 -5.55
CA ALA A 22 -0.21 -5.36 -6.11
C ALA A 22 -0.96 -5.31 -7.45
N THR A 23 -0.85 -6.36 -8.27
CA THR A 23 -1.62 -6.48 -9.52
C THR A 23 -3.12 -6.66 -9.24
N ALA A 24 -3.49 -7.45 -8.23
CA ALA A 24 -4.88 -7.67 -7.86
C ALA A 24 -5.59 -6.39 -7.37
N ALA A 25 -4.84 -5.40 -6.88
CA ALA A 25 -5.39 -4.09 -6.53
C ALA A 25 -5.95 -3.32 -7.73
N TYR A 26 -5.66 -3.75 -8.97
CA TYR A 26 -6.26 -3.21 -10.20
C TYR A 26 -7.62 -3.83 -10.55
N CYS A 27 -8.08 -4.83 -9.80
CA CYS A 27 -9.34 -5.49 -10.08
C CYS A 27 -10.51 -4.75 -9.39
N ASP A 28 -11.55 -4.43 -10.15
CA ASP A 28 -12.74 -3.72 -9.66
C ASP A 28 -13.71 -4.63 -8.89
N ASP A 29 -13.72 -5.93 -9.21
CA ASP A 29 -14.56 -6.95 -8.59
C ASP A 29 -13.76 -8.25 -8.40
N PHE A 30 -14.10 -8.96 -7.32
CA PHE A 30 -13.53 -10.25 -6.95
C PHE A 30 -14.58 -11.39 -6.98
N GLY A 31 -15.77 -11.15 -7.54
CA GLY A 31 -16.78 -12.16 -7.82
C GLY A 31 -17.42 -12.76 -6.56
N GLY A 32 -17.56 -11.97 -5.50
CA GLY A 32 -18.06 -12.44 -4.19
C GLY A 32 -17.07 -13.31 -3.41
N GLY A 33 -15.83 -13.40 -3.88
CA GLY A 33 -14.73 -14.15 -3.26
C GLY A 33 -13.38 -13.50 -3.55
N TRP A 34 -12.39 -14.32 -3.89
CA TRP A 34 -11.07 -13.87 -4.37
C TRP A 34 -10.86 -14.42 -5.79
N ALA A 35 -11.65 -13.91 -6.74
CA ALA A 35 -11.70 -14.41 -8.11
C ALA A 35 -11.64 -13.26 -9.13
N CYS A 36 -10.42 -12.93 -9.56
CA CYS A 36 -10.11 -11.85 -10.50
C CYS A 36 -9.12 -12.30 -11.60
N GLY A 37 -9.05 -13.61 -11.84
CA GLY A 37 -8.08 -14.22 -12.75
C GLY A 37 -6.71 -14.41 -12.12
N VAL A 38 -5.67 -14.33 -12.95
CA VAL A 38 -4.28 -14.70 -12.59
C VAL A 38 -3.77 -14.06 -11.28
N PRO A 39 -4.00 -12.77 -10.99
CA PRO A 39 -3.52 -12.18 -9.73
C PRO A 39 -4.11 -12.87 -8.50
N CYS A 40 -5.40 -13.21 -8.55
CA CYS A 40 -6.09 -13.92 -7.49
C CYS A 40 -5.64 -15.39 -7.38
N ASP A 41 -5.48 -16.07 -8.52
CA ASP A 41 -5.01 -17.47 -8.57
C ASP A 41 -3.60 -17.64 -8.00
N ARG A 42 -2.77 -16.59 -8.10
CA ARG A 42 -1.38 -16.56 -7.62
C ARG A 42 -1.24 -16.06 -6.18
N THR A 43 -2.33 -15.64 -5.56
CA THR A 43 -2.38 -15.22 -4.14
C THR A 43 -3.45 -16.02 -3.38
N PRO A 44 -3.38 -17.36 -3.39
CA PRO A 44 -4.38 -18.20 -2.76
C PRO A 44 -4.42 -17.94 -1.25
N GLY A 45 -5.62 -17.92 -0.68
CA GLY A 45 -5.82 -17.69 0.76
C GLY A 45 -6.02 -16.22 1.15
N MET A 46 -6.12 -15.31 0.17
CA MET A 46 -6.64 -13.98 0.41
C MET A 46 -8.14 -14.05 0.70
N ALA A 47 -8.58 -13.34 1.73
CA ALA A 47 -9.96 -13.35 2.19
C ALA A 47 -10.35 -12.01 2.80
N ARG A 48 -11.68 -11.83 2.98
CA ARG A 48 -12.28 -10.64 3.60
C ARG A 48 -11.82 -9.34 2.94
N VAL A 49 -11.74 -9.31 1.62
CA VAL A 49 -11.20 -8.16 0.90
C VAL A 49 -12.18 -7.00 0.91
N LEU A 50 -11.70 -5.81 1.25
CA LEU A 50 -12.44 -4.55 1.32
C LEU A 50 -11.69 -3.47 0.55
N HIS A 51 -12.41 -2.61 -0.17
CA HIS A 51 -11.82 -1.54 -0.97
C HIS A 51 -11.80 -0.19 -0.21
N ALA A 52 -10.63 0.44 -0.21
CA ALA A 52 -10.45 1.85 0.12
C ALA A 52 -10.22 2.64 -1.19
N ALA A 53 -11.29 3.20 -1.73
CA ALA A 53 -11.24 4.04 -2.92
C ALA A 53 -11.61 5.50 -2.62
N ASN A 54 -10.96 6.41 -3.34
CA ASN A 54 -11.38 7.78 -3.61
C ASN A 54 -11.44 7.97 -5.13
N GLU A 55 -12.66 7.95 -5.67
CA GLU A 55 -12.91 8.03 -7.12
C GLU A 55 -12.47 9.36 -7.73
N THR A 56 -12.53 10.46 -6.96
CA THR A 56 -12.13 11.78 -7.45
C THR A 56 -10.62 11.88 -7.67
N MET A 57 -9.85 11.23 -6.80
CA MET A 57 -8.39 11.19 -6.87
C MET A 57 -7.85 9.95 -7.60
N ASP A 58 -8.75 9.14 -8.16
CA ASP A 58 -8.48 7.82 -8.73
C ASP A 58 -7.52 6.97 -7.87
N THR A 59 -7.69 7.05 -6.55
CA THR A 59 -6.80 6.39 -5.59
C THR A 59 -7.51 5.18 -4.99
N HIS A 60 -6.95 4.01 -5.22
CA HIS A 60 -7.55 2.74 -4.84
C HIS A 60 -6.58 1.87 -4.06
N ALA A 61 -7.09 1.23 -3.02
CA ALA A 61 -6.38 0.22 -2.26
C ALA A 61 -7.33 -0.88 -1.82
N ILE A 62 -6.79 -2.06 -1.57
CA ILE A 62 -7.51 -3.19 -0.98
C ILE A 62 -6.89 -3.53 0.38
N VAL A 63 -7.76 -3.87 1.34
CA VAL A 63 -7.38 -4.38 2.65
C VAL A 63 -8.02 -5.74 2.83
N GLY A 64 -7.25 -6.73 3.26
CA GLY A 64 -7.78 -8.06 3.55
C GLY A 64 -6.81 -8.90 4.35
N ARG A 65 -7.02 -10.22 4.34
CA ARG A 65 -6.19 -11.17 5.07
C ARG A 65 -5.65 -12.25 4.13
N LEU A 66 -4.32 -12.37 4.03
CA LEU A 66 -3.64 -13.40 3.26
C LEU A 66 -3.07 -14.44 4.22
N GLY A 67 -3.57 -15.68 4.17
CA GLY A 67 -3.13 -16.73 5.10
C GLY A 67 -3.36 -16.37 6.58
N GLY A 68 -4.30 -15.46 6.87
CA GLY A 68 -4.57 -14.96 8.21
C GLY A 68 -3.76 -13.74 8.64
N GLN A 69 -2.84 -13.23 7.82
CA GLN A 69 -2.08 -11.99 8.10
C GLN A 69 -2.71 -10.80 7.38
N CYS A 70 -2.66 -9.62 7.99
CA CYS A 70 -3.22 -8.43 7.37
C CYS A 70 -2.39 -7.96 6.19
N VAL A 71 -3.07 -7.55 5.12
CA VAL A 71 -2.43 -6.99 3.92
C VAL A 71 -3.16 -5.75 3.46
N LEU A 72 -2.38 -4.75 3.06
CA LEU A 72 -2.78 -3.56 2.35
C LEU A 72 -2.07 -3.53 0.98
N ALA A 73 -2.83 -3.45 -0.11
CA ALA A 73 -2.27 -3.32 -1.45
C ALA A 73 -2.84 -2.09 -2.16
N PHE A 74 -1.97 -1.28 -2.76
CA PHE A 74 -2.35 -0.09 -3.50
C PHE A 74 -2.34 -0.33 -5.01
N ARG A 75 -3.38 0.17 -5.68
CA ARG A 75 -3.41 0.29 -7.14
C ARG A 75 -2.47 1.41 -7.57
N GLY A 76 -1.79 1.23 -8.69
CA GLY A 76 -1.16 2.34 -9.40
C GLY A 76 -2.13 2.99 -10.39
N THR A 77 -1.62 3.88 -11.22
CA THR A 77 -2.40 4.46 -12.34
C THR A 77 -2.53 3.44 -13.47
N ASP A 78 -3.67 3.41 -14.15
CA ASP A 78 -3.96 2.47 -15.25
C ASP A 78 -3.17 2.76 -16.54
N SER A 79 -2.52 3.92 -16.65
CA SER A 79 -1.67 4.27 -17.81
C SER A 79 -0.23 4.57 -17.39
N LEU A 80 0.71 3.69 -17.75
CA LEU A 80 2.14 3.89 -17.50
C LEU A 80 2.74 5.10 -18.24
N ALA A 81 2.14 5.50 -19.37
CA ALA A 81 2.50 6.74 -20.07
C ALA A 81 2.03 7.97 -19.28
N GLY A 82 0.83 7.93 -18.69
CA GLY A 82 0.32 8.97 -17.81
C GLY A 82 1.14 9.11 -16.53
N VAL A 83 1.65 8.01 -15.97
CA VAL A 83 2.52 8.05 -14.77
C VAL A 83 3.71 9.00 -14.94
N MET A 84 4.35 9.03 -16.11
CA MET A 84 5.52 9.89 -16.32
C MET A 84 5.16 11.36 -16.54
N GLU A 85 3.92 11.65 -16.92
CA GLU A 85 3.37 13.00 -17.02
C GLU A 85 2.81 13.45 -15.66
N ASP A 86 2.04 12.61 -14.98
CA ASP A 86 1.51 12.81 -13.63
C ASP A 86 2.64 13.05 -12.63
N VAL A 87 3.74 12.28 -12.69
CA VAL A 87 4.93 12.47 -11.83
C VAL A 87 5.59 13.84 -12.05
N LYS A 88 5.50 14.42 -13.25
CA LYS A 88 6.00 15.78 -13.53
C LYS A 88 5.07 16.86 -12.99
N ASP A 89 3.77 16.57 -12.89
CA ASP A 89 2.75 17.49 -12.40
C ASP A 89 2.43 17.34 -10.89
N MET A 90 3.12 16.44 -10.17
CA MET A 90 2.91 16.20 -8.72
C MET A 90 3.40 17.32 -7.78
N GLY A 91 3.74 18.48 -8.33
CA GLY A 91 4.14 19.66 -7.57
C GLY A 91 5.52 19.56 -6.91
N PRO A 92 5.98 20.64 -6.26
CA PRO A 92 7.25 20.62 -5.53
C PRO A 92 7.15 19.66 -4.32
N PRO A 93 8.28 19.07 -3.87
CA PRO A 93 8.29 18.29 -2.65
C PRO A 93 7.85 19.14 -1.45
N ILE A 94 6.99 18.57 -0.61
CA ILE A 94 6.52 19.19 0.64
C ILE A 94 7.09 18.47 1.85
N PRO A 95 7.23 19.15 3.00
CA PRO A 95 7.66 18.50 4.24
C PRO A 95 6.68 17.41 4.67
N LEU A 96 7.18 16.21 4.93
CA LEU A 96 6.39 15.11 5.50
C LEU A 96 6.22 15.34 7.00
N ALA A 97 4.97 15.45 7.45
CA ALA A 97 4.66 15.74 8.84
C ALA A 97 5.29 14.73 9.81
N SER A 98 5.89 15.25 10.89
CA SER A 98 6.53 14.45 11.95
C SER A 98 7.68 13.56 11.47
N CYS A 99 8.27 13.83 10.30
CA CYS A 99 9.46 13.14 9.82
C CYS A 99 10.67 14.08 9.76
N SER A 100 11.72 13.74 10.48
CA SER A 100 13.02 14.40 10.36
C SER A 100 14.18 13.42 10.54
N HIS A 101 15.29 13.71 9.89
CA HIS A 101 16.54 12.98 10.05
C HIS A 101 17.71 13.97 10.09
N ALA A 102 18.54 13.89 11.13
CA ALA A 102 19.66 14.80 11.34
C ALA A 102 19.25 16.30 11.23
N ASP A 103 18.16 16.66 11.91
CA ASP A 103 17.56 18.01 11.93
C ASP A 103 17.07 18.54 10.57
N LEU A 104 17.02 17.69 9.54
CA LEU A 104 16.44 18.02 8.24
C LEU A 104 15.04 17.40 8.10
N PRO A 105 14.04 18.17 7.63
CA PRO A 105 12.71 17.62 7.37
C PRO A 105 12.75 16.64 6.21
N CYS A 106 12.06 15.50 6.36
CA CYS A 106 11.82 14.61 5.24
C CYS A 106 10.87 15.27 4.26
N HIS A 107 10.98 14.95 2.98
CA HIS A 107 10.10 15.48 1.95
C HIS A 107 9.43 14.36 1.16
N VAL A 108 8.25 14.65 0.63
CA VAL A 108 7.46 13.78 -0.25
C VAL A 108 6.94 14.61 -1.42
N ALA A 109 6.74 14.01 -2.60
CA ALA A 109 6.02 14.68 -3.67
C ALA A 109 4.58 15.02 -3.23
N ALA A 110 4.14 16.26 -3.44
CA ALA A 110 2.85 16.74 -2.94
C ALA A 110 1.68 15.88 -3.45
N GLY A 111 1.68 15.49 -4.73
CA GLY A 111 0.63 14.66 -5.31
C GLY A 111 0.48 13.29 -4.63
N PHE A 112 1.59 12.60 -4.32
CA PHE A 112 1.52 11.32 -3.60
C PHE A 112 1.01 11.49 -2.16
N SER A 113 1.37 12.60 -1.49
CA SER A 113 0.85 12.91 -0.14
C SER A 113 -0.67 13.09 -0.20
N GLU A 114 -1.15 13.90 -1.15
CA GLU A 114 -2.58 14.19 -1.31
C GLU A 114 -3.38 12.93 -1.64
N GLN A 115 -2.90 12.11 -2.59
CA GLN A 115 -3.53 10.84 -2.95
C GLN A 115 -3.59 9.89 -1.75
N TYR A 116 -2.48 9.71 -1.02
CA TYR A 116 -2.46 8.86 0.17
C TYR A 116 -3.43 9.36 1.25
N GLU A 117 -3.37 10.66 1.58
CA GLU A 117 -4.23 11.29 2.59
C GLU A 117 -5.72 11.13 2.25
N SER A 118 -6.07 11.17 0.96
CA SER A 118 -7.44 10.99 0.46
C SER A 118 -8.07 9.65 0.83
N VAL A 119 -7.26 8.61 1.08
CA VAL A 119 -7.70 7.26 1.47
C VAL A 119 -7.22 6.81 2.85
N ALA A 120 -6.24 7.48 3.46
CA ALA A 120 -5.60 7.07 4.71
C ALA A 120 -6.60 6.84 5.86
N GLY A 121 -7.61 7.72 6.00
CA GLY A 121 -8.68 7.54 6.99
C GLY A 121 -9.51 6.27 6.79
N LYS A 122 -9.85 5.98 5.53
CA LYS A 122 -10.61 4.78 5.14
C LYS A 122 -9.78 3.52 5.36
N ILE A 123 -8.50 3.53 4.98
CA ILE A 123 -7.55 2.43 5.23
C ILE A 123 -7.48 2.09 6.72
N ARG A 124 -7.29 3.08 7.59
CA ARG A 124 -7.23 2.85 9.05
C ARG A 124 -8.54 2.25 9.59
N ALA A 125 -9.69 2.70 9.09
CA ALA A 125 -10.98 2.14 9.46
C ALA A 125 -11.12 0.68 9.00
N LEU A 126 -10.67 0.35 7.77
CA LEU A 126 -10.72 -1.01 7.24
C LEU A 126 -9.76 -1.95 7.97
N LEU A 127 -8.53 -1.50 8.28
CA LEU A 127 -7.59 -2.28 9.09
C LEU A 127 -8.22 -2.65 10.44
N LYS A 128 -8.87 -1.69 11.11
CA LYS A 128 -9.62 -1.97 12.35
C LYS A 128 -10.77 -2.96 12.12
N ALA A 129 -11.52 -2.82 11.04
CA ALA A 129 -12.63 -3.73 10.70
C ALA A 129 -12.15 -5.17 10.37
N GLN A 130 -10.90 -5.31 9.93
CA GLN A 130 -10.25 -6.60 9.67
C GLN A 130 -9.62 -7.25 10.90
N ASP A 131 -9.78 -6.63 12.08
CA ASP A 131 -9.09 -7.01 13.32
C ASP A 131 -7.56 -6.98 13.16
N CYS A 132 -7.05 -6.03 12.36
CA CYS A 132 -5.62 -5.84 12.18
C CYS A 132 -5.01 -5.21 13.43
N LYS A 133 -4.34 -6.01 14.25
CA LYS A 133 -3.77 -5.57 15.52
C LYS A 133 -2.49 -4.75 15.29
N MET A 134 -2.12 -3.97 16.28
CA MET A 134 -0.90 -3.13 16.21
C MET A 134 0.37 -3.97 16.31
N ASP A 135 0.32 -5.07 17.05
CA ASP A 135 1.43 -5.99 17.33
C ASP A 135 1.52 -7.17 16.35
N GLU A 136 0.63 -7.26 15.36
CA GLU A 136 0.72 -8.27 14.30
C GLU A 136 1.30 -7.68 13.00
N PRO A 137 2.02 -8.49 12.21
CA PRO A 137 2.54 -8.06 10.92
C PRO A 137 1.43 -7.63 9.95
N LEU A 138 1.57 -6.40 9.44
CA LEU A 138 0.81 -5.86 8.31
C LEU A 138 1.74 -5.78 7.10
N PHE A 139 1.42 -6.54 6.05
CA PHE A 139 2.14 -6.41 4.79
C PHE A 139 1.58 -5.28 3.95
N VAL A 140 2.46 -4.48 3.36
CA VAL A 140 2.08 -3.37 2.48
C VAL A 140 2.75 -3.54 1.14
N THR A 141 1.98 -3.50 0.05
CA THR A 141 2.51 -3.61 -1.31
C THR A 141 1.84 -2.63 -2.27
N GLY A 142 2.48 -2.36 -3.40
CA GLY A 142 1.94 -1.52 -4.45
C GLY A 142 2.86 -1.50 -5.66
N HIS A 143 2.26 -1.33 -6.84
CA HIS A 143 2.98 -1.27 -8.11
C HIS A 143 2.93 0.14 -8.69
N SER A 144 4.01 0.57 -9.37
CA SER A 144 4.11 1.91 -9.98
C SER A 144 3.82 3.01 -8.95
N MET A 145 2.89 3.93 -9.22
CA MET A 145 2.40 4.93 -8.25
C MET A 145 1.94 4.30 -6.92
N GLY A 146 1.31 3.13 -6.95
CA GLY A 146 0.89 2.42 -5.74
C GLY A 146 2.06 2.06 -4.83
N GLY A 147 3.28 1.90 -5.38
CA GLY A 147 4.50 1.70 -4.59
C GLY A 147 4.90 2.94 -3.78
N ALA A 148 4.68 4.14 -4.33
CA ALA A 148 4.90 5.39 -3.59
C ALA A 148 3.89 5.54 -2.45
N LEU A 149 2.61 5.23 -2.71
CA LEU A 149 1.57 5.24 -1.68
C LEU A 149 1.81 4.17 -0.61
N ALA A 150 2.31 2.99 -0.99
CA ALA A 150 2.72 1.94 -0.06
C ALA A 150 3.83 2.42 0.89
N ALA A 151 4.84 3.14 0.38
CA ALA A 151 5.90 3.70 1.22
C ALA A 151 5.37 4.75 2.22
N LEU A 152 4.44 5.61 1.79
CA LEU A 152 3.78 6.58 2.68
C LEU A 152 2.91 5.89 3.73
N ALA A 153 2.20 4.83 3.34
CA ALA A 153 1.41 4.03 4.25
C ALA A 153 2.27 3.35 5.32
N VAL A 154 3.43 2.81 4.94
CA VAL A 154 4.40 2.25 5.88
C VAL A 154 4.79 3.31 6.91
N TRP A 155 5.11 4.53 6.48
CA TRP A 155 5.43 5.63 7.38
C TRP A 155 4.26 6.02 8.32
N ASP A 156 3.07 6.33 7.78
CA ASP A 156 1.90 6.72 8.60
C ASP A 156 1.55 5.63 9.61
N LEU A 157 1.49 4.36 9.19
CA LEU A 157 1.05 3.26 10.04
C LEU A 157 2.10 2.91 11.11
N THR A 158 3.39 2.88 10.77
CA THR A 158 4.46 2.67 11.77
C THR A 158 4.54 3.81 12.78
N SER A 159 4.38 5.07 12.35
CA SER A 159 4.35 6.23 13.26
C SER A 159 3.18 6.19 14.26
N ARG A 160 2.13 5.41 13.94
CA ARG A 160 0.96 5.17 14.80
C ARG A 160 1.05 3.88 15.61
N GLY A 161 2.13 3.11 15.46
CA GLY A 161 2.39 1.90 16.25
C GLY A 161 2.02 0.58 15.58
N HIS A 162 1.65 0.55 14.29
CA HIS A 162 1.50 -0.72 13.57
C HIS A 162 2.86 -1.38 13.29
N SER A 163 2.92 -2.71 13.48
CA SER A 163 4.02 -3.53 13.01
C SER A 163 3.90 -3.82 11.51
N VAL A 164 4.59 -3.03 10.68
CA VAL A 164 4.59 -3.21 9.21
C VAL A 164 5.76 -4.11 8.79
N SER A 165 5.53 -5.00 7.81
CA SER A 165 6.51 -5.95 7.27
C SER A 165 6.54 -5.96 5.75
#